data_AF-A0A7S0YAC9-F1
#
_entry.id   AF-A0A7S0YAC9-F1
#
_cell.length_a   1.000
_cell.length_b   1.000
_cell.length_c   1.000
_cell.angle_alpha   90.00
_cell.angle_beta   90.00
_cell.angle_gamma   90.00
#
_symmetry.space_group_name_H-M   'P 1'
#
loop_
_entity.id
_entity.type
_entity.pdbx_description
1 polymer ?
#
loop_
_entity_poly.entity_id
_entity_poly.type
_entity_poly.pdbx_seq_one_letter_code
_entity_poly.pdbx_strand_id
1 'polypeptide(L)'
;PFISILYASASDLESNQRMEKGTRSGSARDVADFAMAGGCRRRRLIKFFQEDRGPCQAAAAATKLSETEGPREEKCDFCLDPKQVLRTLALLEERELAKRGLGVRGKGPERRESRWNEDGEAEAEASRKGEHGMRRQGHGSSGKVSYGFFFPTSTFPS
;
A
#
# COMPACT_ATOMS: atom_id res chain seq x y z
N PRO A 1 -18.70 -9.67 20.36
CA PRO A 1 -17.44 -9.12 19.79
C PRO A 1 -17.61 -9.06 18.27
N PHE A 2 -17.17 -7.97 17.64
CA PHE A 2 -17.26 -7.80 16.19
C PHE A 2 -15.86 -7.57 15.63
N ILE A 3 -15.54 -8.22 14.52
CA ILE A 3 -14.25 -8.10 13.85
C ILE A 3 -14.49 -7.44 12.50
N SER A 4 -13.74 -6.37 12.23
CA SER A 4 -13.72 -5.71 10.92
C SER A 4 -12.41 -6.05 10.21
N ILE A 5 -12.51 -6.67 9.03
CA ILE A 5 -11.35 -7.03 8.20
C ILE A 5 -11.34 -6.14 6.96
N LEU A 6 -10.22 -5.47 6.71
CA LEU A 6 -10.01 -4.65 5.53
C LEU A 6 -9.02 -5.35 4.60
N TYR A 7 -9.47 -5.71 3.40
CA TYR A 7 -8.60 -6.16 2.32
C TYR A 7 -8.21 -4.94 1.48
N ALA A 8 -6.90 -4.69 1.37
CA ALA A 8 -6.37 -3.57 0.62
C ALA A 8 -5.27 -4.04 -0.33
N SER A 9 -5.30 -3.54 -1.56
CA SER A 9 -4.23 -3.68 -2.53
C SER A 9 -3.84 -2.29 -3.05
N ALA A 10 -2.55 -2.09 -3.35
CA ALA A 10 -2.08 -0.81 -3.86
C ALA A 10 -2.74 -0.45 -5.20
N SER A 11 -3.00 -1.44 -6.06
CA SER A 11 -3.69 -1.25 -7.34
C SER A 11 -5.13 -0.79 -7.16
N ASP A 12 -5.87 -1.34 -6.19
CA ASP A 12 -7.27 -0.95 -5.95
C ASP A 12 -7.34 0.47 -5.38
N LEU A 13 -6.42 0.81 -4.47
CA LEU A 13 -6.34 2.15 -3.88
C LEU A 13 -6.00 3.20 -4.95
N GLU A 14 -5.02 2.93 -5.82
CA GLU A 14 -4.63 3.83 -6.92
C GLU A 14 -5.76 3.96 -7.96
N SER A 15 -6.43 2.86 -8.30
CA SER A 15 -7.58 2.87 -9.21
C SER A 15 -8.72 3.74 -8.64
N ASN A 16 -9.05 3.56 -7.37
CA ASN A 16 -10.08 4.35 -6.69
C ASN A 16 -9.73 5.84 -6.65
N GLN A 17 -8.45 6.17 -6.42
CA GLN A 17 -8.00 7.55 -6.44
C GLN A 17 -8.15 8.21 -7.83
N ARG A 18 -7.92 7.46 -8.93
CA ARG A 18 -8.13 7.97 -10.31
C ARG A 18 -9.61 8.13 -10.67
N MET A 19 -10.48 7.30 -10.09
CA MET A 19 -11.93 7.36 -10.31
C MET A 19 -12.60 8.48 -9.50
N GLU A 20 -11.95 8.97 -8.45
CA GLU A 20 -12.46 10.04 -7.61
C GLU A 20 -12.61 11.35 -8.42
N LYS A 21 -13.82 11.89 -8.45
CA LYS A 21 -14.18 13.13 -9.16
C LYS A 21 -15.04 14.02 -8.28
N GLY A 22 -14.98 15.34 -8.51
CA GLY A 22 -15.83 16.32 -7.84
C GLY A 22 -15.47 16.53 -6.37
N THR A 23 -16.49 16.75 -5.53
CA THR A 23 -16.36 17.17 -4.12
C THR A 23 -15.80 16.11 -3.17
N ARG A 24 -15.58 14.88 -3.65
CA ARG A 24 -15.04 13.78 -2.85
C ARG A 24 -13.52 13.71 -2.87
N SER A 25 -12.84 14.57 -3.65
CA SER A 25 -11.39 14.53 -3.84
C SER A 25 -10.62 14.43 -2.51
N GLY A 26 -9.79 13.40 -2.38
CA GLY A 26 -8.96 13.14 -1.21
C GLY A 26 -9.45 12.01 -0.30
N SER A 27 -10.72 11.62 -0.37
CA SER A 27 -11.26 10.57 0.51
C SER A 27 -10.59 9.22 0.23
N ALA A 28 -10.40 8.88 -1.04
CA ALA A 28 -9.71 7.66 -1.45
C ALA A 28 -8.25 7.65 -0.96
N ARG A 29 -7.61 8.82 -0.95
CA ARG A 29 -6.24 8.97 -0.42
C ARG A 29 -6.21 8.74 1.09
N ASP A 30 -7.14 9.31 1.85
CA ASP A 30 -7.18 9.14 3.31
C ASP A 30 -7.41 7.67 3.69
N VAL A 31 -8.25 6.95 2.93
CA VAL A 31 -8.45 5.50 3.11
C VAL A 31 -7.19 4.71 2.75
N ALA A 32 -6.50 5.09 1.68
CA ALA A 32 -5.23 4.47 1.31
C ALA A 32 -4.16 4.67 2.40
N ASP A 33 -4.04 5.90 2.91
CA ASP A 33 -3.15 6.24 4.00
C ASP A 33 -3.53 5.49 5.28
N PHE A 34 -4.82 5.32 5.58
CA PHE A 34 -5.27 4.52 6.72
C PHE A 34 -4.87 3.05 6.58
N ALA A 35 -5.05 2.45 5.39
CA ALA A 35 -4.77 1.05 5.14
C ALA A 35 -3.26 0.74 5.20
N MET A 36 -2.45 1.58 4.54
CA MET A 36 -1.02 1.35 4.35
C MET A 36 -0.14 1.84 5.50
N ALA A 37 -0.66 2.68 6.39
CA ALA A 37 0.19 3.26 7.41
C ALA A 37 0.37 2.36 8.64
N GLY A 38 1.60 2.35 9.17
CA GLY A 38 1.90 1.73 10.46
C GLY A 38 1.26 2.49 11.63
N GLY A 39 0.94 1.77 12.70
CA GLY A 39 0.41 2.35 13.94
C GLY A 39 -0.96 1.80 14.34
N CYS A 40 -1.40 2.19 15.55
CA CYS A 40 -2.72 1.84 16.07
C CYS A 40 -3.84 2.35 15.14
N ARG A 41 -4.62 1.43 14.57
CA ARG A 41 -5.73 1.74 13.64
C ARG A 41 -6.77 2.64 14.29
N ARG A 42 -7.13 2.34 15.53
CA ARG A 42 -8.10 3.12 16.29
C ARG A 42 -7.67 4.57 16.49
N ARG A 43 -6.39 4.80 16.84
CA ARG A 43 -5.86 6.15 17.01
C ARG A 43 -6.01 6.97 15.72
N ARG A 44 -5.84 6.33 14.57
CA ARG A 44 -6.01 6.99 13.26
C ARG A 44 -7.47 7.34 12.99
N LEU A 45 -8.41 6.44 13.26
CA LEU A 45 -9.85 6.71 13.12
C LEU A 45 -10.29 7.86 14.03
N ILE A 46 -9.92 7.81 15.31
CA ILE A 46 -10.21 8.87 16.28
C ILE A 46 -9.65 10.21 15.80
N LYS A 47 -8.40 10.23 15.33
CA LYS A 47 -7.77 11.44 14.81
C LYS A 47 -8.50 11.98 13.56
N PHE A 48 -8.95 11.09 12.69
CA PHE A 48 -9.69 11.46 11.48
C PHE A 48 -11.03 12.12 11.82
N PHE A 49 -11.77 11.57 12.79
CA PHE A 49 -13.04 12.12 13.26
C PHE A 49 -12.91 13.22 14.33
N GLN A 50 -11.68 13.57 14.72
CA GLN A 50 -11.39 14.57 15.76
C GLN A 50 -12.07 14.29 17.10
N GLU A 51 -12.08 13.01 17.50
CA GLU A 51 -12.69 12.61 18.77
C GLU A 51 -11.66 12.62 19.91
N ASP A 52 -12.11 12.92 21.13
CA ASP A 52 -11.27 12.95 22.34
C ASP A 52 -11.06 11.56 22.98
N ARG A 53 -11.08 10.51 22.17
CA ARG A 53 -10.92 9.13 22.63
C ARG A 53 -9.44 8.71 22.64
N GLY A 54 -9.10 7.78 23.53
CA GLY A 54 -7.73 7.25 23.61
C GLY A 54 -7.41 6.14 22.60
N PRO A 55 -6.12 5.81 22.39
CA PRO A 55 -5.71 4.64 21.60
C PRO A 55 -6.21 3.32 22.24
N CYS A 56 -6.09 2.19 21.54
CA CYS A 56 -6.55 0.88 22.05
C CYS A 56 -6.09 0.55 23.48
N GLN A 57 -4.89 1.01 23.89
CA GLN A 57 -4.37 0.77 25.25
C GLN A 57 -5.12 1.55 26.33
N ALA A 58 -5.54 2.79 26.05
CA ALA A 58 -6.30 3.60 27.00
C ALA A 58 -7.73 3.06 27.20
N ALA A 59 -8.34 2.56 26.13
CA ALA A 59 -9.65 1.93 26.19
C ALA A 59 -9.67 0.59 26.95
N ALA A 60 -8.61 -0.22 26.78
CA ALA A 60 -8.44 -1.46 27.53
C ALA A 60 -8.19 -1.21 29.04
N ALA A 61 -7.71 -0.02 29.43
CA ALA A 61 -7.55 0.38 30.83
C ALA A 61 -8.86 0.91 31.44
N ALA A 62 -9.65 1.68 30.67
CA ALA A 62 -10.95 2.21 31.10
C ALA A 62 -11.99 1.10 31.41
N THR A 63 -11.83 -0.06 30.78
CA THR A 63 -12.75 -1.21 30.91
C THR A 63 -12.49 -2.12 32.11
N LYS A 64 -11.41 -1.89 32.87
CA LYS A 64 -11.17 -2.59 34.15
C LYS A 64 -11.93 -1.96 35.33
N LEU A 65 -12.54 -0.79 35.15
CA LEU A 65 -13.15 0.01 36.22
C LEU A 65 -14.69 -0.07 36.26
N SER A 66 -15.37 -0.65 35.27
CA SER A 66 -16.81 -0.90 35.35
C SER A 66 -17.15 -2.35 34.99
N GLU A 67 -17.52 -3.14 36.00
CA GLU A 67 -18.16 -4.45 35.80
C GLU A 67 -19.59 -4.29 35.24
N THR A 68 -20.12 -3.07 35.29
CA THR A 68 -21.43 -2.69 34.77
C THR A 68 -21.27 -1.96 33.42
N GLU A 69 -21.56 -2.69 32.34
CA GLU A 69 -22.16 -2.19 31.09
C GLU A 69 -21.37 -1.23 30.18
N GLY A 70 -20.03 -1.18 30.27
CA GLY A 70 -19.20 -0.47 29.27
C GLY A 70 -18.79 -1.38 28.10
N PRO A 71 -18.84 -0.94 26.82
CA PRO A 71 -18.35 -1.74 25.70
C PRO A 71 -16.84 -1.98 25.84
N ARG A 72 -16.45 -3.26 25.93
CA ARG A 72 -15.05 -3.68 25.96
C ARG A 72 -14.45 -3.53 24.56
N GLU A 73 -13.62 -2.53 24.37
CA GLU A 73 -13.00 -2.30 23.07
C GLU A 73 -11.71 -3.11 22.92
N GLU A 74 -11.71 -4.04 21.97
CA GLU A 74 -10.60 -4.93 21.70
C GLU A 74 -9.42 -4.22 21.00
N LYS A 75 -8.24 -4.85 21.05
CA LYS A 75 -7.02 -4.33 20.42
C LYS A 75 -7.07 -4.56 18.90
N CYS A 76 -6.60 -3.58 18.12
CA CYS A 76 -6.39 -3.75 16.68
C CYS A 76 -5.15 -4.62 16.37
N ASP A 77 -5.04 -5.08 15.12
CA ASP A 77 -3.91 -5.82 14.55
C ASP A 77 -2.53 -5.26 14.96
N PHE A 78 -2.33 -3.95 14.79
CA PHE A 78 -1.05 -3.32 15.14
C PHE A 78 -0.78 -3.30 16.65
N CYS A 79 -1.82 -3.19 17.47
CA CYS A 79 -1.66 -3.23 18.94
C CYS A 79 -1.52 -4.66 19.48
N LEU A 80 -1.89 -5.67 18.69
CA LEU A 80 -1.69 -7.09 18.99
C LEU A 80 -0.27 -7.52 18.58
N ASP A 81 0.13 -7.29 17.33
CA ASP A 81 1.47 -7.58 16.83
C ASP A 81 1.97 -6.49 15.84
N PRO A 82 2.67 -5.46 16.33
CA PRO A 82 3.18 -4.40 15.48
C PRO A 82 4.31 -4.90 14.56
N LYS A 83 5.07 -5.93 14.96
CA LYS A 83 6.21 -6.43 14.18
C LYS A 83 5.73 -7.14 12.93
N GLN A 84 4.69 -7.96 13.06
CA GLN A 84 4.06 -8.63 11.93
C GLN A 84 3.48 -7.62 10.95
N VAL A 85 2.72 -6.63 11.42
CA VAL A 85 2.12 -5.60 10.54
C VAL A 85 3.21 -4.82 9.79
N LEU A 86 4.24 -4.35 10.48
CA LEU A 86 5.34 -3.61 9.83
C LEU A 86 6.10 -4.46 8.80
N ARG A 87 6.35 -5.74 9.11
CA ARG A 87 6.96 -6.66 8.14
C ARG A 87 6.10 -6.84 6.89
N THR A 88 4.79 -7.03 7.07
CA THR A 88 3.86 -7.18 5.95
C THR A 88 3.80 -5.91 5.11
N LEU A 89 3.76 -4.73 5.72
CA LEU A 89 3.78 -3.45 5.00
C LEU A 89 5.07 -3.26 4.19
N ALA A 90 6.23 -3.61 4.77
CA ALA A 90 7.51 -3.56 4.06
C ALA A 90 7.53 -4.51 2.84
N LEU A 91 7.04 -5.74 2.99
CA LEU A 91 6.95 -6.70 1.88
C LEU A 91 6.02 -6.21 0.76
N LEU A 92 4.92 -5.54 1.12
CA LEU A 92 4.02 -4.92 0.14
C LEU A 92 4.72 -3.78 -0.61
N GLU A 93 5.46 -2.93 0.10
CA GLU A 93 6.23 -1.83 -0.51
C GLU A 93 7.31 -2.36 -1.48
N GLU A 94 8.08 -3.38 -1.08
CA GLU A 94 9.07 -4.05 -1.94
C GLU A 94 8.42 -4.63 -3.21
N ARG A 95 7.26 -5.29 -3.06
CA ARG A 95 6.54 -5.89 -4.19
C ARG A 95 6.03 -4.82 -5.17
N GLU A 96 5.56 -3.68 -4.65
CA GLU A 96 5.09 -2.58 -5.50
C GLU A 96 6.25 -1.88 -6.21
N LEU A 97 7.40 -1.70 -5.54
CA LEU A 97 8.62 -1.20 -6.17
C LEU A 97 9.11 -2.14 -7.28
N ALA A 98 9.07 -3.45 -7.05
CA ALA A 98 9.43 -4.45 -8.06
C ALA A 98 8.52 -4.39 -9.29
N LYS A 99 7.19 -4.28 -9.11
CA LYS A 99 6.23 -4.14 -10.23
C LYS A 99 6.47 -2.88 -11.06
N ARG A 100 6.90 -1.79 -10.43
CA ARG A 100 7.21 -0.51 -11.10
C ARG A 100 8.56 -0.52 -11.83
N GLY A 101 9.30 -1.64 -11.80
CA GLY A 101 10.64 -1.73 -12.38
C GLY A 101 11.68 -0.91 -11.64
N LEU A 102 11.34 -0.42 -10.43
CA LEU A 102 12.23 0.34 -9.55
C LEU A 102 12.87 -0.54 -8.48
N GLY A 103 12.60 -1.85 -8.52
CA GLY A 103 13.21 -2.82 -7.63
C GLY A 103 14.72 -2.70 -7.70
N VAL A 104 15.33 -2.21 -6.61
CA VAL A 104 16.78 -2.20 -6.43
C VAL A 104 17.25 -3.61 -6.74
N ARG A 105 18.08 -3.73 -7.76
CA ARG A 105 18.80 -4.95 -8.13
C ARG A 105 19.71 -5.27 -6.95
N GLY A 106 19.14 -5.84 -5.90
CA GLY A 106 19.87 -6.35 -4.75
C GLY A 106 20.93 -7.25 -5.34
N LYS A 107 22.20 -6.91 -5.09
CA LYS A 107 23.32 -7.83 -5.29
C LYS A 107 22.99 -9.06 -4.46
N GLY A 108 22.29 -10.01 -5.05
CA GLY A 108 22.13 -11.32 -4.46
C GLY A 108 23.53 -11.85 -4.20
N PRO A 109 23.77 -12.54 -3.07
CA PRO A 109 25.02 -13.25 -2.89
C PRO A 109 25.18 -14.17 -4.09
N GLU A 110 26.30 -14.01 -4.77
CA GLU A 110 26.78 -14.75 -5.92
C GLU A 110 26.44 -16.24 -5.75
N ARG A 111 25.30 -16.64 -6.34
CA ARG A 111 24.88 -18.03 -6.37
C ARG A 111 25.81 -18.68 -7.37
N ARG A 112 26.96 -19.15 -6.87
CA ARG A 112 27.97 -19.89 -7.62
C ARG A 112 27.27 -21.01 -8.36
N GLU A 113 27.01 -20.78 -9.65
CA GLU A 113 26.48 -21.77 -10.59
C GLU A 113 27.48 -22.93 -10.59
N SER A 114 27.13 -23.99 -9.87
CA SER A 114 27.72 -25.31 -10.08
C SER A 114 27.25 -25.77 -11.45
N ARG A 115 28.06 -25.40 -12.43
CA ARG A 115 28.16 -25.89 -13.79
C ARG A 115 28.13 -27.42 -13.80
N TRP A 116 26.95 -27.99 -13.99
CA TRP A 116 26.79 -29.35 -14.49
C TRP A 116 26.62 -29.22 -16.00
N ASN A 117 27.75 -29.23 -16.71
CA ASN A 117 27.82 -29.66 -18.10
C ASN A 117 28.07 -31.16 -18.05
N GLU A 118 27.15 -31.98 -18.56
CA GLU A 118 27.46 -33.20 -19.31
C GLU A 118 26.29 -33.44 -20.29
N ASP A 119 26.49 -32.92 -21.50
CA ASP A 119 26.37 -33.59 -22.79
C ASP A 119 25.18 -34.54 -23.03
N GLY A 120 24.34 -34.16 -24.01
CA GLY A 120 23.27 -34.95 -24.58
C GLY A 120 22.72 -34.33 -25.85
N GLU A 121 23.52 -34.36 -26.92
CA GLU A 121 23.13 -34.20 -28.34
C GLU A 121 22.06 -35.27 -28.71
N ALA A 122 21.16 -35.20 -29.70
CA ALA A 122 20.93 -34.34 -30.85
C ALA A 122 19.50 -34.58 -31.44
N GLU A 123 19.12 -33.72 -32.41
CA GLU A 123 18.16 -33.91 -33.53
C GLU A 123 16.64 -33.78 -33.25
N ALA A 124 15.78 -33.21 -34.10
CA ALA A 124 15.84 -32.54 -35.41
C ALA A 124 14.62 -31.60 -35.51
N GLU A 125 14.78 -30.36 -35.98
CA GLU A 125 14.37 -29.86 -37.31
C GLU A 125 12.88 -30.02 -37.72
N ALA A 126 12.14 -28.91 -37.72
CA ALA A 126 11.19 -28.47 -38.77
C ALA A 126 10.53 -27.15 -38.31
N SER A 127 10.96 -26.00 -38.81
CA SER A 127 10.37 -25.34 -39.99
C SER A 127 8.89 -24.97 -39.84
N ARG A 128 8.63 -23.68 -39.59
CA ARG A 128 7.78 -22.84 -40.46
C ARG A 128 7.87 -21.36 -40.09
N LYS A 129 8.36 -20.61 -41.09
CA LYS A 129 8.28 -19.15 -41.22
C LYS A 129 6.82 -18.68 -41.13
N GLY A 130 6.62 -17.54 -40.47
CA GLY A 130 5.38 -16.78 -40.49
C GLY A 130 5.70 -15.31 -40.23
N GLU A 131 6.10 -14.61 -41.28
CA GLU A 131 6.21 -13.15 -41.33
C GLU A 131 4.81 -12.53 -41.31
N HIS A 132 4.60 -11.54 -40.44
CA HIS A 132 3.72 -10.36 -40.58
C HIS A 132 3.61 -9.75 -39.18
N GLY A 133 4.14 -8.56 -38.89
CA GLY A 133 3.88 -7.33 -39.61
C GLY A 133 2.84 -6.55 -38.82
N MET A 134 3.27 -5.60 -37.98
CA MET A 134 2.78 -4.21 -37.98
C MET A 134 3.32 -3.44 -36.78
N ARG A 135 4.27 -2.58 -37.12
CA ARG A 135 4.76 -1.42 -36.39
C ARG A 135 3.60 -0.43 -36.23
N ARG A 136 3.19 -0.11 -35.00
CA ARG A 136 2.47 1.14 -34.71
C ARG A 136 3.25 1.93 -33.67
N GLN A 137 3.93 2.97 -34.17
CA GLN A 137 4.43 4.08 -33.38
C GLN A 137 3.23 4.91 -32.94
N GLY A 138 2.95 4.93 -31.65
CA GLY A 138 2.03 5.88 -31.03
C GLY A 138 2.83 6.91 -30.25
N HIS A 139 3.13 8.05 -30.89
CA HIS A 139 3.53 9.26 -30.20
C HIS A 139 2.33 9.79 -29.41
N GLY A 140 2.42 9.74 -28.07
CA GLY A 140 1.44 10.33 -27.15
C GLY A 140 2.11 11.42 -26.32
N SER A 141 1.66 12.65 -26.53
CA SER A 141 2.17 13.93 -26.04
C SER A 141 2.49 14.01 -24.54
N SER A 142 3.67 14.56 -24.25
CA SER A 142 4.06 15.12 -22.95
C SER A 142 3.24 16.38 -22.64
N GLY A 143 2.15 16.22 -21.89
CA GLY A 143 1.48 17.35 -21.22
C GLY A 143 2.28 17.78 -20.00
N LYS A 144 2.96 18.93 -20.07
CA LYS A 144 3.53 19.61 -18.89
C LYS A 144 2.36 20.13 -18.04
N VAL A 145 2.13 19.52 -16.87
CA VAL A 145 1.26 20.08 -15.83
C VAL A 145 2.13 20.88 -14.88
N SER A 146 2.08 22.20 -15.01
CA SER A 146 2.69 23.14 -14.06
C SER A 146 1.84 23.23 -12.80
N TYR A 147 2.38 22.78 -11.67
CA TYR A 147 1.80 22.97 -10.35
C TYR A 147 2.09 24.40 -9.87
N GLY A 148 1.06 25.25 -9.82
CA GLY A 148 1.09 26.51 -9.08
C GLY A 148 0.89 26.22 -7.60
N PHE A 149 1.92 26.44 -6.79
CA PHE A 149 1.79 26.49 -5.33
C PHE A 149 1.16 27.83 -4.94
N PHE A 150 -0.09 27.79 -4.47
CA PHE A 150 -0.74 28.93 -3.82
C PHE A 150 -0.78 28.64 -2.32
N PHE A 151 0.05 29.34 -1.54
CA PHE A 151 0.01 29.33 -0.08
C PHE A 151 -0.91 30.45 0.40
N PRO A 152 -2.09 30.18 0.97
CA PRO A 152 -2.79 31.18 1.74
C PRO A 152 -2.13 31.31 3.12
N THR A 153 -1.47 32.43 3.36
CA THR A 153 -1.09 32.89 4.70
C THR A 153 -2.35 33.36 5.42
N SER A 154 -2.95 32.51 6.26
CA SER A 154 -3.96 32.95 7.22
C SER A 154 -3.27 33.48 8.48
N THR A 155 -3.19 34.80 8.57
CA THR A 155 -2.99 35.55 9.81
C THR A 155 -4.12 35.24 10.80
N PHE A 156 -3.76 34.75 11.99
CA PHE A 156 -4.67 34.69 13.14
C PHE A 156 -4.61 36.02 13.90
N PRO A 157 -5.75 36.65 14.24
CA PRO A 157 -5.78 37.66 15.30
C PRO A 157 -5.83 36.99 16.68
N SER A 158 -5.19 37.65 17.64
CA SER A 158 -5.13 37.30 19.07
C SER A 158 -6.44 37.59 19.80
#